data_AF-A0A510K4E4-F1
#
_entry.id   AF-A0A510K4E4-F1
#
_cell.length_a   1.000
_cell.length_b   1.000
_cell.length_c   1.000
_cell.angle_alpha   90.00
_cell.angle_beta   90.00
_cell.angle_gamma   90.00
#
_symmetry.space_group_name_H-M   'P 1'
#
loop_
_entity.id
_entity.type
_entity.pdbx_description
1 polymer ?
#
loop_
_entity_poly.entity_id
_entity_poly.type
_entity_poly.pdbx_seq_one_letter_code
_entity_poly.pdbx_strand_id
1 'polypeptide(L)'
;MNKEIIQICDITIAVKFALKTKTKIKYFPFEYEKSIEFLFSKNKIDLLEKNYKAGNIEEWFDYCLKLSLEDIKILLPVSSKNLNIPNDLNTEKIKLICYFKNNLILYFTPKWKKTSGGWNIIYTAHKYKNSINGKLKFYDNTEDFKDVLNRIAILADKINFTNFGNTFRKALNILNGESFENIRNTLYGQTLFKMPEINAKLFYSAKISDVFGGMGSWNDSPPYYAHEKGLESKYDSLTEELLTQIRLALLYSVNEW
;
A
#
# COMPACT_ATOMS: atom_id res chain seq x y z
N MET A 1 5.16 8.82 2.32
CA MET A 1 4.17 7.73 2.36
C MET A 1 3.70 7.44 3.78
N ASN A 2 2.39 7.22 3.95
CA ASN A 2 1.76 6.87 5.24
C ASN A 2 2.33 5.55 5.80
N LYS A 3 2.70 5.53 7.10
CA LYS A 3 3.31 4.36 7.77
C LYS A 3 2.45 3.10 7.69
N GLU A 4 1.12 3.23 7.78
CA GLU A 4 0.20 2.10 7.68
C GLU A 4 0.24 1.45 6.29
N ILE A 5 0.32 2.29 5.24
CA ILE A 5 0.42 1.84 3.84
C ILE A 5 1.77 1.17 3.58
N ILE A 6 2.88 1.71 4.11
CA ILE A 6 4.20 1.08 3.97
C ILE A 6 4.19 -0.32 4.59
N GLN A 7 3.77 -0.42 5.85
CA GLN A 7 3.76 -1.69 6.58
C GLN A 7 2.95 -2.76 5.84
N ILE A 8 1.71 -2.42 5.44
CA ILE A 8 0.83 -3.41 4.81
C ILE A 8 1.36 -3.88 3.45
N CYS A 9 2.00 -2.99 2.68
CA CYS A 9 2.67 -3.36 1.44
C CYS A 9 3.82 -4.32 1.73
N ASP A 10 4.66 -4.02 2.72
CA ASP A 10 5.83 -4.85 3.07
C ASP A 10 5.44 -6.25 3.58
N ILE A 11 4.40 -6.34 4.41
CA ILE A 11 3.82 -7.63 4.83
C ILE A 11 3.36 -8.42 3.60
N THR A 12 2.61 -7.78 2.70
CA THR A 12 2.06 -8.44 1.51
C THR A 12 3.15 -8.93 0.57
N ILE A 13 4.17 -8.11 0.31
CA ILE A 13 5.33 -8.48 -0.51
C ILE A 13 6.07 -9.66 0.12
N ALA A 14 6.28 -9.65 1.44
CA ALA A 14 6.94 -10.74 2.16
C ALA A 14 6.16 -12.06 2.06
N VAL A 15 4.84 -12.02 2.23
CA VAL A 15 3.96 -13.19 2.11
C VAL A 15 3.94 -13.72 0.68
N LYS A 16 3.73 -12.87 -0.33
CA LYS A 16 3.71 -13.28 -1.75
C LYS A 16 5.02 -13.96 -2.15
N PHE A 17 6.14 -13.40 -1.72
CA PHE A 17 7.46 -14.00 -1.96
C PHE A 17 7.59 -15.38 -1.30
N ALA A 18 7.20 -15.49 -0.03
CA ALA A 18 7.25 -16.76 0.71
C ALA A 18 6.38 -17.84 0.05
N LEU A 19 5.16 -17.49 -0.36
CA LEU A 19 4.24 -18.39 -1.08
C LEU A 19 4.82 -18.89 -2.40
N LYS A 20 5.37 -17.99 -3.23
CA LYS A 20 5.94 -18.36 -4.54
C LYS A 20 7.18 -19.23 -4.44
N THR A 21 8.06 -18.89 -3.51
CA THR A 21 9.34 -19.59 -3.33
C THR A 21 9.22 -20.81 -2.41
N LYS A 22 8.06 -21.03 -1.80
CA LYS A 22 7.81 -22.08 -0.80
C LYS A 22 8.81 -22.02 0.35
N THR A 23 9.13 -20.81 0.80
CA THR A 23 10.07 -20.55 1.90
C THR A 23 9.34 -20.01 3.14
N LYS A 24 10.03 -20.01 4.28
CA LYS A 24 9.55 -19.30 5.48
C LYS A 24 9.48 -17.79 5.19
N ILE A 25 8.45 -17.14 5.73
CA ILE A 25 8.35 -15.69 5.66
C ILE A 25 9.52 -15.03 6.39
N LYS A 26 10.07 -13.98 5.78
CA LYS A 26 11.06 -13.08 6.38
C LYS A 26 10.50 -11.67 6.35
N TYR A 27 10.05 -11.20 7.50
CA TYR A 27 9.59 -9.84 7.70
C TYR A 27 10.51 -9.15 8.73
N PHE A 28 10.89 -7.91 8.45
CA PHE A 28 11.73 -7.11 9.33
C PHE A 28 10.92 -5.89 9.75
N PRO A 29 10.41 -5.87 10.99
CA PRO A 29 9.61 -4.74 11.47
C PRO A 29 10.41 -3.44 11.44
N PHE A 30 9.72 -2.33 11.14
CA PHE A 30 10.31 -1.00 11.27
C PHE A 30 10.53 -0.64 12.75
N GLU A 31 11.46 0.27 13.05
CA GLU A 31 11.77 0.69 14.44
C GLU A 31 10.54 1.16 15.23
N TYR A 32 9.55 1.74 14.53
CA TYR A 32 8.30 2.22 15.10
C TYR A 32 7.26 1.12 15.33
N GLU A 33 7.49 -0.12 14.92
CA GLU A 33 6.58 -1.26 15.06
C GLU A 33 6.95 -2.08 16.30
N LYS A 34 6.28 -1.82 17.42
CA LYS A 34 6.60 -2.47 18.70
C LYS A 34 6.00 -3.85 18.84
N SER A 35 4.80 -4.06 18.30
CA SER A 35 4.20 -5.38 18.19
C SER A 35 3.26 -5.44 16.98
N ILE A 36 3.15 -6.62 16.37
CA ILE A 36 2.24 -6.89 15.27
C ILE A 36 1.52 -8.20 15.59
N GLU A 37 0.22 -8.12 15.86
CA GLU A 37 -0.59 -9.27 16.28
C GLU A 37 -1.76 -9.49 15.32
N PHE A 38 -2.18 -10.74 15.16
CA PHE A 38 -3.34 -11.10 14.35
C PHE A 38 -4.39 -11.82 15.18
N LEU A 39 -5.60 -11.27 15.20
CA LEU A 39 -6.73 -11.77 15.98
C LEU A 39 -7.75 -12.43 15.06
N PHE A 40 -8.02 -13.70 15.35
CA PHE A 40 -9.05 -14.51 14.74
C PHE A 40 -10.14 -14.73 15.78
N SER A 41 -11.31 -14.12 15.56
CA SER A 41 -12.45 -14.25 16.47
C SER A 41 -13.51 -15.17 15.90
N LYS A 42 -13.96 -16.14 16.70
CA LYS A 42 -15.06 -17.05 16.35
C LYS A 42 -16.33 -16.31 15.94
N ASN A 43 -16.63 -15.20 16.60
CA ASN A 43 -17.81 -14.39 16.28
C ASN A 43 -17.74 -13.73 14.89
N LYS A 44 -16.54 -13.62 14.31
CA LYS A 44 -16.29 -12.99 13.00
C LYS A 44 -15.93 -14.01 11.92
N ILE A 45 -15.57 -15.22 12.32
CA ILE A 45 -15.19 -16.35 11.45
C ILE A 45 -15.87 -17.59 12.03
N ASP A 46 -17.05 -17.87 11.51
CA ASP A 46 -17.93 -18.99 11.87
C ASP A 46 -17.28 -20.38 11.79
N LEU A 47 -16.23 -20.54 10.98
CA LEU A 47 -15.46 -21.78 10.85
C LEU A 47 -14.50 -22.06 12.03
N LEU A 48 -14.30 -21.12 12.95
CA LEU A 48 -13.39 -21.30 14.08
C LEU A 48 -14.09 -21.92 15.30
N GLU A 49 -13.49 -22.96 15.87
CA GLU A 49 -13.99 -23.57 17.10
C GLU A 49 -13.74 -22.69 18.34
N LYS A 50 -12.60 -21.98 18.35
CA LYS A 50 -12.15 -21.06 19.41
C LYS A 50 -11.46 -19.83 18.82
N ASN A 51 -11.37 -18.76 19.61
CA ASN A 51 -10.54 -17.61 19.24
C ASN A 51 -9.07 -18.02 19.14
N TYR A 52 -8.36 -17.43 18.18
CA TYR A 52 -6.93 -17.63 18.00
C TYR A 52 -6.22 -16.27 17.88
N LYS A 53 -5.02 -16.19 18.44
CA LYS A 53 -4.15 -15.02 18.38
C LYS A 53 -2.77 -15.47 17.93
N ALA A 54 -2.28 -14.91 16.85
CA ALA A 54 -0.87 -14.98 16.48
C ALA A 54 -0.15 -13.74 17.03
N GLY A 55 0.99 -13.96 17.70
CA GLY A 55 1.76 -12.91 18.36
C GLY A 55 2.72 -12.15 17.44
N ASN A 56 2.93 -12.65 16.23
CA ASN A 56 3.80 -12.08 15.20
C ASN A 56 3.36 -12.51 13.79
N ILE A 57 4.06 -12.00 12.77
CA ILE A 57 3.76 -12.25 11.36
C ILE A 57 4.07 -13.70 10.96
N GLU A 58 5.13 -14.29 11.52
CA GLU A 58 5.55 -15.67 11.26
C GLU A 58 4.48 -16.66 11.72
N GLU A 59 4.03 -16.55 12.97
CA GLU A 59 2.95 -17.35 13.54
C GLU A 59 1.64 -17.20 12.77
N TRP A 60 1.31 -15.97 12.37
CA TRP A 60 0.13 -15.68 11.57
C TRP A 60 0.22 -16.35 10.20
N PHE A 61 1.36 -16.24 9.52
CA PHE A 61 1.59 -16.84 8.22
C PHE A 61 1.51 -18.37 8.30
N ASP A 62 2.15 -19.00 9.29
CA ASP A 62 2.07 -20.44 9.52
C ASP A 62 0.63 -20.91 9.78
N TYR A 63 -0.15 -20.12 10.54
CA TYR A 63 -1.56 -20.39 10.75
C TYR A 63 -2.37 -20.29 9.46
N CYS A 64 -2.14 -19.25 8.66
CA CYS A 64 -2.79 -19.10 7.36
C CYS A 64 -2.41 -20.22 6.37
N LEU A 65 -1.16 -20.70 6.37
CA LEU A 65 -0.75 -21.85 5.57
C LEU A 65 -1.50 -23.13 5.97
N LYS A 66 -1.72 -23.38 7.28
CA LYS A 66 -2.55 -24.50 7.76
C LYS A 66 -3.99 -24.41 7.27
N LEU A 67 -4.52 -23.19 7.10
CA LEU A 67 -5.82 -22.93 6.50
C LEU A 67 -5.79 -23.00 4.95
N SER A 68 -4.68 -23.41 4.34
CA SER A 68 -4.48 -23.46 2.89
C SER A 68 -4.55 -22.10 2.19
N LEU A 69 -3.81 -21.11 2.71
CA LEU A 69 -3.61 -19.81 2.05
C LEU A 69 -3.01 -20.01 0.65
N GLU A 70 -3.65 -19.43 -0.36
CA GLU A 70 -3.20 -19.47 -1.76
C GLU A 70 -2.62 -18.13 -2.21
N ASP A 71 -3.14 -17.01 -1.72
CA ASP A 71 -2.73 -15.68 -2.16
C ASP A 71 -3.11 -14.58 -1.17
N ILE A 72 -2.51 -13.41 -1.35
CA ILE A 72 -2.76 -12.23 -0.55
C ILE A 72 -2.75 -10.98 -1.43
N LYS A 73 -3.65 -10.03 -1.12
CA LYS A 73 -3.70 -8.71 -1.75
C LYS A 73 -3.91 -7.62 -0.71
N ILE A 74 -3.41 -6.42 -0.99
CA ILE A 74 -3.78 -5.20 -0.27
C ILE A 74 -5.00 -4.56 -0.91
N LEU A 75 -5.81 -3.91 -0.09
CA LEU A 75 -6.84 -2.99 -0.51
C LEU A 75 -6.62 -1.64 0.18
N LEU A 76 -6.49 -0.59 -0.63
CA LEU A 76 -6.30 0.78 -0.19
C LEU A 76 -7.57 1.57 -0.51
N PRO A 77 -7.94 2.59 0.29
CA PRO A 77 -9.06 3.44 -0.03
C PRO A 77 -8.73 4.27 -1.27
N VAL A 78 -9.47 4.12 -2.37
CA VAL A 78 -9.28 4.90 -3.60
C VAL A 78 -10.63 5.50 -3.99
N SER A 79 -10.65 6.80 -4.28
CA SER A 79 -11.82 7.45 -4.90
C SER A 79 -11.93 6.93 -6.33
N SER A 80 -12.63 5.83 -6.55
CA SER A 80 -12.89 5.40 -7.93
C SER A 80 -14.22 4.68 -8.07
N LYS A 81 -14.97 5.19 -9.05
CA LYS A 81 -16.17 4.58 -9.64
C LYS A 81 -15.83 3.42 -10.59
N ASN A 82 -14.55 3.02 -10.70
CA ASN A 82 -14.03 2.20 -11.80
C ASN A 82 -13.20 0.98 -11.37
N LEU A 83 -13.09 0.70 -10.08
CA LEU A 83 -12.48 -0.55 -9.62
C LEU A 83 -13.59 -1.60 -9.48
N ASN A 84 -13.37 -2.80 -10.01
CA ASN A 84 -14.24 -3.98 -9.79
C ASN A 84 -14.12 -4.50 -8.34
N ILE A 85 -14.11 -3.59 -7.36
CA ILE A 85 -14.11 -3.89 -5.93
C ILE A 85 -15.57 -3.83 -5.47
N PRO A 86 -16.08 -4.91 -4.85
CA PRO A 86 -17.39 -4.89 -4.21
C PRO A 86 -17.53 -3.71 -3.23
N ASN A 87 -18.67 -3.01 -3.26
CA ASN A 87 -18.91 -1.81 -2.43
C ASN A 87 -18.71 -2.05 -0.93
N ASP A 88 -19.01 -3.26 -0.45
CA ASP A 88 -18.83 -3.66 0.94
C ASP A 88 -17.36 -3.87 1.34
N LEU A 89 -16.48 -4.18 0.38
CA LEU A 89 -15.03 -4.19 0.56
C LEU A 89 -14.40 -2.81 0.36
N ASN A 90 -14.98 -1.99 -0.52
CA ASN A 90 -14.49 -0.64 -0.85
C ASN A 90 -14.87 0.40 0.23
N THR A 91 -14.52 0.11 1.49
CA THR A 91 -14.63 1.07 2.59
C THR A 91 -13.35 1.90 2.72
N GLU A 92 -13.42 3.05 3.40
CA GLU A 92 -12.29 3.97 3.66
C GLU A 92 -11.12 3.37 4.48
N LYS A 93 -11.14 2.05 4.73
CA LYS A 93 -10.16 1.35 5.55
C LYS A 93 -9.22 0.52 4.69
N ILE A 94 -7.94 0.61 5.03
CA ILE A 94 -6.88 -0.27 4.54
C ILE A 94 -7.18 -1.73 4.97
N LYS A 95 -6.98 -2.71 4.07
CA LYS A 95 -7.22 -4.13 4.35
C LYS A 95 -6.14 -5.02 3.75
N LEU A 96 -5.78 -6.09 4.46
CA LEU A 96 -5.15 -7.27 3.87
C LEU A 96 -6.26 -8.24 3.48
N ILE A 97 -6.22 -8.80 2.28
CA ILE A 97 -7.18 -9.79 1.79
C ILE A 97 -6.42 -11.08 1.53
N CYS A 98 -6.77 -12.13 2.24
CA CYS A 98 -6.22 -13.47 2.11
C CYS A 98 -7.21 -14.38 1.40
N TYR A 99 -6.75 -15.02 0.33
CA TYR A 99 -7.50 -16.00 -0.44
C TYR A 99 -7.02 -17.40 -0.06
N PHE A 100 -7.93 -18.25 0.39
CA PHE A 100 -7.67 -19.63 0.77
C PHE A 100 -8.38 -20.58 -0.20
N LYS A 101 -8.00 -21.87 -0.15
CA LYS A 101 -8.74 -22.93 -0.83
C LYS A 101 -10.23 -22.90 -0.48
N ASN A 102 -11.04 -23.50 -1.36
CA ASN A 102 -12.50 -23.61 -1.22
C ASN A 102 -13.22 -22.25 -1.21
N ASN A 103 -12.65 -21.24 -1.89
CA ASN A 103 -13.20 -19.89 -1.99
C ASN A 103 -13.37 -19.17 -0.64
N LEU A 104 -12.66 -19.61 0.41
CA LEU A 104 -12.63 -18.89 1.68
C LEU A 104 -11.81 -17.61 1.52
N ILE A 105 -12.41 -16.48 1.87
CA ILE A 105 -11.74 -15.18 1.86
C ILE A 105 -11.80 -14.61 3.28
N LEU A 106 -10.64 -14.28 3.83
CA LEU A 106 -10.53 -13.51 5.06
C LEU A 106 -9.93 -12.14 4.73
N TYR A 107 -10.47 -11.08 5.30
CA TYR A 107 -9.81 -9.79 5.27
C TYR A 107 -9.44 -9.34 6.68
N PHE A 108 -8.33 -8.62 6.79
CA PHE A 108 -7.81 -8.11 8.05
C PHE A 108 -7.79 -6.59 8.02
N THR A 109 -8.35 -5.99 9.07
CA THR A 109 -8.31 -4.54 9.29
C THR A 109 -7.29 -4.22 10.38
N PRO A 110 -6.27 -3.40 10.13
CA PRO A 110 -5.33 -2.98 11.15
C PRO A 110 -5.96 -1.97 12.11
N LYS A 111 -5.51 -2.00 13.37
CA LYS A 111 -5.72 -0.94 14.35
C LYS A 111 -4.38 -0.59 14.99
N TRP A 112 -3.96 0.66 14.83
CA TRP A 112 -2.71 1.18 15.38
C TRP A 112 -2.95 1.86 16.72
N LYS A 113 -2.16 1.49 17.74
CA LYS A 113 -2.20 2.10 19.07
C LYS A 113 -0.84 2.67 19.41
N LYS A 114 -0.78 3.99 19.66
CA LYS A 114 0.45 4.68 20.04
C LYS A 114 0.95 4.19 21.41
N THR A 115 2.25 3.99 21.51
CA THR A 115 2.98 3.69 22.77
C THR A 115 4.14 4.67 22.93
N SER A 116 4.86 4.60 24.06
CA SER A 116 5.98 5.51 24.36
C SER A 116 7.14 5.44 23.36
N GLY A 117 7.27 4.33 22.62
CA GLY A 117 8.36 4.11 21.67
C GLY A 117 7.93 3.80 20.23
N GLY A 118 6.63 3.83 19.90
CA GLY A 118 6.15 3.46 18.59
C GLY A 118 4.67 3.09 18.58
N TRP A 119 4.34 2.00 17.89
CA TRP A 119 2.98 1.56 17.65
C TRP A 119 2.84 0.07 17.92
N ASN A 120 1.76 -0.30 18.61
CA ASN A 120 1.27 -1.67 18.66
C ASN A 120 0.18 -1.81 17.58
N ILE A 121 0.34 -2.76 16.68
CA ILE A 121 -0.56 -2.98 15.56
C ILE A 121 -1.31 -4.29 15.77
N ILE A 122 -2.64 -4.23 15.68
CA ILE A 122 -3.50 -5.39 15.79
C ILE A 122 -4.32 -5.52 14.50
N TYR A 123 -4.08 -6.60 13.77
CA TYR A 123 -4.88 -7.01 12.61
C TYR A 123 -6.05 -7.88 13.07
N THR A 124 -7.28 -7.44 12.83
CA THR A 124 -8.47 -8.24 13.16
C THR A 124 -9.00 -8.90 11.90
N ALA A 125 -9.11 -10.22 11.92
CA ALA A 125 -9.63 -11.03 10.83
C ALA A 125 -11.17 -10.99 10.78
N HIS A 126 -11.72 -11.00 9.57
CA HIS A 126 -13.14 -11.08 9.28
C HIS A 126 -13.36 -12.00 8.09
N LYS A 127 -14.39 -12.85 8.14
CA LYS A 127 -14.81 -13.64 6.99
C LYS A 127 -15.56 -12.75 5.99
N TYR A 128 -15.13 -12.77 4.74
CA TYR A 128 -15.92 -12.19 3.66
C TYR A 128 -17.04 -13.17 3.28
N LYS A 129 -18.30 -12.73 3.42
CA LYS A 129 -19.47 -13.61 3.27
C LYS A 129 -19.98 -13.70 1.83
N ASN A 130 -19.72 -12.66 1.04
CA ASN A 130 -20.18 -12.60 -0.34
C ASN A 130 -19.22 -13.35 -1.26
N SER A 131 -19.73 -13.84 -2.39
CA SER A 131 -18.88 -14.42 -3.42
C SER A 131 -18.24 -13.30 -4.25
N ILE A 132 -16.94 -13.44 -4.53
CA ILE A 132 -16.27 -12.69 -5.57
C ILE A 132 -15.99 -13.67 -6.70
N ASN A 133 -16.25 -13.27 -7.94
CA ASN A 133 -15.89 -14.08 -9.09
C ASN A 133 -14.37 -14.01 -9.30
N GLY A 134 -13.64 -14.89 -8.62
CA GLY A 134 -12.18 -14.92 -8.60
C GLY A 134 -11.57 -13.88 -7.66
N LYS A 135 -10.27 -13.64 -7.86
CA LYS A 135 -9.49 -12.67 -7.07
C LYS A 135 -9.69 -11.26 -7.63
N LEU A 136 -9.63 -10.25 -6.77
CA LEU A 136 -9.63 -8.85 -7.20
C LEU A 136 -8.48 -8.63 -8.19
N LYS A 137 -8.69 -7.83 -9.22
CA LYS A 137 -7.67 -7.47 -10.20
C LYS A 137 -7.50 -5.96 -10.21
N PHE A 138 -6.24 -5.53 -10.28
CA PHE A 138 -5.88 -4.13 -10.43
C PHE A 138 -5.21 -3.93 -11.80
N TYR A 139 -5.46 -2.79 -12.41
CA TYR A 139 -4.93 -2.46 -13.73
C TYR A 139 -3.64 -1.65 -13.60
N ASP A 140 -2.75 -1.83 -14.56
CA ASP A 140 -1.54 -1.03 -14.67
C ASP A 140 -1.89 0.41 -15.03
N ASN A 141 -1.56 1.35 -14.14
CA ASN A 141 -1.79 2.78 -14.32
C ASN A 141 -0.49 3.55 -14.60
N THR A 142 0.58 2.89 -15.03
CA THR A 142 1.91 3.49 -15.18
C THR A 142 1.90 4.74 -16.07
N GLU A 143 1.22 4.71 -17.21
CA GLU A 143 1.22 5.86 -18.14
C GLU A 143 0.41 7.06 -17.59
N ASP A 144 -0.76 6.82 -17.00
CA ASP A 144 -1.55 7.86 -16.32
C ASP A 144 -0.75 8.46 -15.15
N PHE A 145 -0.03 7.62 -14.42
CA PHE A 145 0.78 8.07 -13.29
C PHE A 145 1.97 8.92 -13.75
N LYS A 146 2.63 8.57 -14.87
CA LYS A 146 3.69 9.40 -15.47
C LYS A 146 3.17 10.79 -15.88
N ASP A 147 2.00 10.86 -16.52
CA ASP A 147 1.38 12.13 -16.90
C ASP A 147 1.15 13.03 -15.67
N VAL A 148 0.55 12.47 -14.63
CA VAL A 148 0.24 13.22 -13.40
C VAL A 148 1.51 13.68 -12.69
N LEU A 149 2.54 12.83 -12.59
CA LEU A 149 3.84 13.20 -12.02
C LEU A 149 4.47 14.38 -12.78
N ASN A 150 4.39 14.38 -14.11
CA ASN A 150 4.89 15.50 -14.91
C ASN A 150 4.08 16.78 -14.67
N ARG A 151 2.74 16.70 -14.70
CA ARG A 151 1.84 17.85 -14.50
C ARG A 151 2.00 18.46 -13.11
N ILE A 152 2.11 17.66 -12.06
CA ILE A 152 2.26 18.14 -10.69
C ILE A 152 3.68 18.66 -10.41
N ALA A 153 4.72 18.13 -11.07
CA ALA A 153 6.05 18.72 -11.05
C ALA A 153 6.06 20.16 -11.60
N ILE A 154 5.41 20.37 -12.75
CA ILE A 154 5.26 21.69 -13.37
C ILE A 154 4.47 22.63 -12.45
N LEU A 155 3.40 22.15 -11.82
CA LEU A 155 2.64 22.94 -10.85
C LEU A 155 3.53 23.36 -9.67
N ALA A 156 4.26 22.41 -9.08
CA ALA A 156 5.13 22.66 -7.93
C ALA A 156 6.14 23.79 -8.21
N ASP A 157 6.76 23.80 -9.39
CA ASP A 157 7.65 24.89 -9.79
C ASP A 157 6.91 26.24 -9.88
N LYS A 158 5.70 26.26 -10.48
CA LYS A 158 4.91 27.49 -10.62
C LYS A 158 4.54 28.11 -9.28
N ILE A 159 4.32 27.29 -8.26
CA ILE A 159 4.02 27.73 -6.90
C ILE A 159 5.26 27.93 -6.02
N ASN A 160 6.47 27.88 -6.59
CA ASN A 160 7.77 28.06 -5.91
C ASN A 160 8.17 26.93 -4.95
N PHE A 161 7.70 25.71 -5.22
CA PHE A 161 7.99 24.49 -4.45
C PHE A 161 8.85 23.50 -5.25
N THR A 162 9.97 23.98 -5.77
CA THR A 162 10.88 23.19 -6.65
C THR A 162 11.40 21.91 -6.01
N ASN A 163 11.54 21.86 -4.68
CA ASN A 163 11.91 20.63 -3.97
C ASN A 163 10.88 19.51 -4.18
N PHE A 164 9.58 19.82 -4.15
CA PHE A 164 8.53 18.84 -4.49
C PHE A 164 8.55 18.54 -5.99
N GLY A 165 8.75 19.54 -6.84
CA GLY A 165 8.94 19.35 -8.28
C GLY A 165 10.05 18.34 -8.60
N ASN A 166 11.18 18.42 -7.90
CA ASN A 166 12.29 17.48 -8.03
C ASN A 166 11.93 16.07 -7.55
N THR A 167 11.17 15.93 -6.46
CA THR A 167 10.65 14.64 -5.99
C THR A 167 9.77 13.97 -7.06
N PHE A 168 8.85 14.71 -7.67
CA PHE A 168 7.97 14.18 -8.71
C PHE A 168 8.73 13.81 -9.99
N ARG A 169 9.70 14.63 -10.41
CA ARG A 169 10.60 14.30 -11.54
C ARG A 169 11.42 13.05 -11.27
N LYS A 170 11.92 12.87 -10.04
CA LYS A 170 12.64 11.66 -9.66
C LYS A 170 11.74 10.43 -9.79
N ALA A 171 10.49 10.51 -9.29
CA ALA A 171 9.50 9.45 -9.47
C ALA A 171 9.23 9.12 -10.94
N LEU A 172 9.15 10.14 -11.79
CA LEU A 172 8.98 9.98 -13.23
C LEU A 172 10.19 9.31 -13.89
N ASN A 173 11.41 9.74 -13.54
CA ASN A 173 12.65 9.16 -14.09
C ASN A 173 12.79 7.67 -13.78
N ILE A 174 12.38 7.24 -12.57
CA ILE A 174 12.32 5.83 -12.17
C ILE A 174 11.43 5.02 -13.12
N LEU A 175 10.26 5.55 -13.47
CA LEU A 175 9.33 4.88 -14.40
C LEU A 175 9.82 4.90 -15.85
N ASN A 176 10.66 5.88 -16.22
CA ASN A 176 11.24 6.01 -17.56
C ASN A 176 12.54 5.21 -17.75
N GLY A 177 12.92 4.38 -16.77
CA GLY A 177 14.03 3.45 -16.93
C GLY A 177 15.33 3.89 -16.28
N GLU A 178 15.29 4.74 -15.25
CA GLU A 178 16.44 4.89 -14.34
C GLU A 178 16.94 3.50 -13.91
N SER A 179 18.27 3.34 -13.85
CA SER A 179 18.89 2.07 -13.50
C SER A 179 18.34 1.55 -12.18
N PHE A 180 17.86 0.31 -12.18
CA PHE A 180 17.35 -0.33 -10.98
C PHE A 180 18.43 -0.46 -9.89
N GLU A 181 19.71 -0.48 -10.27
CA GLU A 181 20.83 -0.46 -9.33
C GLU A 181 20.94 0.87 -8.58
N ASN A 182 20.68 2.00 -9.26
CA ASN A 182 20.69 3.32 -8.62
C ASN A 182 19.53 3.47 -7.63
N ILE A 183 18.36 2.97 -8.02
CA ILE A 183 17.18 2.87 -7.15
C ILE A 183 17.53 2.07 -5.90
N ARG A 184 18.10 0.87 -6.09
CA ARG A 184 18.49 -0.07 -5.05
C ARG A 184 19.46 0.53 -4.02
N ASN A 185 20.47 1.27 -4.46
CA ASN A 185 21.46 1.86 -3.56
C ASN A 185 20.90 2.99 -2.67
N THR A 186 19.78 3.59 -3.06
CA THR A 186 19.10 4.64 -2.28
C THR A 186 18.02 4.11 -1.33
N LEU A 187 17.83 2.79 -1.29
CA LEU A 187 16.71 2.15 -0.61
C LEU A 187 17.12 1.44 0.68
N TYR A 188 16.56 1.93 1.78
CA TYR A 188 16.46 1.16 3.02
C TYR A 188 15.20 0.29 2.97
N GLY A 189 15.32 -0.97 2.55
CA GLY A 189 14.21 -1.94 2.59
C GLY A 189 14.45 -3.21 1.77
N GLN A 190 14.54 -4.37 2.44
CA GLN A 190 14.79 -5.68 1.80
C GLN A 190 13.59 -6.22 0.98
N THR A 191 12.43 -5.58 1.04
CA THR A 191 11.18 -6.06 0.42
C THR A 191 11.12 -5.81 -1.09
N LEU A 192 11.68 -4.71 -1.59
CA LEU A 192 11.67 -4.37 -3.02
C LEU A 192 12.40 -5.38 -3.90
N PHE A 193 13.41 -6.06 -3.37
CA PHE A 193 14.17 -7.12 -4.05
C PHE A 193 13.34 -8.37 -4.36
N LYS A 194 12.18 -8.51 -3.72
CA LYS A 194 11.32 -9.68 -3.87
C LYS A 194 10.37 -9.56 -5.07
N MET A 195 10.21 -8.35 -5.62
CA MET A 195 9.27 -8.02 -6.69
C MET A 195 9.95 -8.03 -8.07
N PRO A 196 9.21 -8.31 -9.16
CA PRO A 196 9.69 -8.08 -10.51
C PRO A 196 10.07 -6.61 -10.71
N GLU A 197 11.06 -6.35 -11.57
CA GLU A 197 11.61 -5.00 -11.77
C GLU A 197 10.55 -3.96 -12.11
N ILE A 198 9.58 -4.31 -12.97
CA ILE A 198 8.54 -3.37 -13.41
C ILE A 198 7.62 -2.96 -12.24
N ASN A 199 7.21 -3.92 -11.41
CA ASN A 199 6.44 -3.68 -10.18
C ASN A 199 7.26 -2.91 -9.16
N ALA A 200 8.55 -3.22 -9.02
CA ALA A 200 9.46 -2.59 -8.08
C ALA A 200 9.67 -1.10 -8.42
N LYS A 201 9.87 -0.77 -9.71
CA LYS A 201 9.96 0.62 -10.19
C LYS A 201 8.66 1.39 -9.90
N LEU A 202 7.51 0.80 -10.20
CA LEU A 202 6.22 1.44 -9.95
C LEU A 202 5.95 1.66 -8.46
N PHE A 203 6.20 0.64 -7.63
CA PHE A 203 6.07 0.74 -6.18
C PHE A 203 6.98 1.83 -5.61
N TYR A 204 8.24 1.88 -6.06
CA TYR A 204 9.19 2.86 -5.57
C TYR A 204 8.84 4.29 -6.01
N SER A 205 8.43 4.46 -7.27
CA SER A 205 7.93 5.74 -7.78
C SER A 205 6.76 6.24 -6.92
N ALA A 206 5.75 5.40 -6.67
CA ALA A 206 4.62 5.72 -5.82
C ALA A 206 5.04 6.05 -4.37
N LYS A 207 5.99 5.30 -3.81
CA LYS A 207 6.51 5.52 -2.45
C LYS A 207 7.17 6.89 -2.28
N ILE A 208 7.97 7.33 -3.25
CA ILE A 208 8.70 8.60 -3.12
C ILE A 208 7.84 9.81 -3.46
N SER A 209 6.86 9.67 -4.36
CA SER A 209 5.93 10.75 -4.71
C SER A 209 4.79 10.90 -3.70
N ASP A 210 4.60 9.95 -2.77
CA ASP A 210 3.64 10.10 -1.68
C ASP A 210 4.19 11.06 -0.61
N VAL A 211 3.89 12.34 -0.83
CA VAL A 211 4.32 13.49 -0.03
C VAL A 211 3.21 14.04 0.87
N PHE A 212 2.15 13.26 1.12
CA PHE A 212 0.93 13.72 1.80
C PHE A 212 0.94 13.58 3.33
N GLY A 213 2.03 13.07 3.93
CA GLY A 213 2.08 12.78 5.36
C GLY A 213 3.27 13.44 6.07
N GLY A 214 3.03 13.92 7.30
CA GLY A 214 4.06 14.52 8.17
C GLY A 214 4.04 16.05 8.16
N MET A 215 4.93 16.67 8.94
CA MET A 215 5.18 18.11 8.87
C MET A 215 6.04 18.44 7.66
N GLY A 216 5.76 19.58 7.01
CA GLY A 216 6.36 19.96 5.74
C GLY A 216 5.80 19.16 4.56
N SER A 217 4.57 18.64 4.68
CA SER A 217 3.93 17.86 3.62
C SER A 217 3.49 18.74 2.46
N TRP A 218 3.15 18.11 1.34
CA TRP A 218 2.54 18.80 0.21
C TRP A 218 1.25 19.52 0.59
N ASN A 219 0.52 19.03 1.60
CA ASN A 219 -0.74 19.62 2.05
C ASN A 219 -0.56 20.79 3.03
N ASP A 220 0.68 21.16 3.39
CA ASP A 220 0.94 22.18 4.40
C ASP A 220 0.97 23.58 3.76
N SER A 221 2.14 24.03 3.33
CA SER A 221 2.32 25.35 2.71
C SER A 221 1.86 25.46 1.25
N PRO A 222 2.03 24.44 0.38
CA PRO A 222 1.67 24.56 -1.04
C PRO A 222 0.25 25.06 -1.37
N PRO A 223 -0.83 24.67 -0.67
CA PRO A 223 -2.18 25.18 -0.94
C PRO A 223 -2.28 26.71 -0.85
N TYR A 224 -1.64 27.31 0.17
CA TYR A 224 -1.65 28.76 0.37
C TYR A 224 -0.99 29.51 -0.80
N TYR A 225 0.16 29.04 -1.27
CA TYR A 225 0.85 29.67 -2.41
C TYR A 225 0.15 29.42 -3.74
N ALA A 226 -0.55 28.28 -3.88
CA ALA A 226 -1.42 28.05 -5.02
C ALA A 226 -2.56 29.07 -5.05
N HIS A 227 -3.18 29.35 -3.90
CA HIS A 227 -4.21 30.39 -3.76
C HIS A 227 -3.66 31.78 -4.11
N GLU A 228 -2.52 32.20 -3.55
CA GLU A 228 -1.90 33.51 -3.87
C GLU A 228 -1.62 33.72 -5.36
N LYS A 229 -1.42 32.62 -6.10
CA LYS A 229 -1.15 32.63 -7.55
C LYS A 229 -2.39 32.37 -8.42
N GLY A 230 -3.59 32.25 -7.83
CA GLY A 230 -4.82 31.95 -8.55
C GLY A 230 -4.87 30.54 -9.16
N LEU A 231 -4.13 29.59 -8.58
CA LEU A 231 -3.99 28.21 -9.04
C LEU A 231 -4.67 27.18 -8.11
N GLU A 232 -5.46 27.61 -7.13
CA GLU A 232 -6.12 26.77 -6.12
C GLU A 232 -6.89 25.59 -6.73
N SER A 233 -7.83 25.82 -7.65
CA SER A 233 -8.62 24.73 -8.25
C SER A 233 -7.76 23.73 -9.02
N LYS A 234 -6.67 24.20 -9.64
CA LYS A 234 -5.71 23.33 -10.32
C LYS A 234 -4.87 22.53 -9.32
N TYR A 235 -4.51 23.15 -8.20
CA TYR A 235 -3.81 22.49 -7.12
C TYR A 235 -4.67 21.38 -6.51
N ASP A 236 -5.92 21.66 -6.14
CA ASP A 236 -6.80 20.67 -5.52
C ASP A 236 -7.04 19.47 -6.43
N SER A 237 -7.40 19.72 -7.70
CA SER A 237 -7.65 18.65 -8.67
C SER A 237 -6.42 17.80 -8.95
N LEU A 238 -5.24 18.39 -9.20
CA LEU A 238 -4.01 17.64 -9.44
C LEU A 238 -3.51 16.89 -8.20
N THR A 239 -3.73 17.46 -7.01
CA THR A 239 -3.36 16.84 -5.73
C THR A 239 -4.20 15.58 -5.49
N GLU A 240 -5.51 15.66 -5.73
CA GLU A 240 -6.41 14.51 -5.64
C GLU A 240 -6.10 13.44 -6.71
N GLU A 241 -5.83 13.88 -7.94
CA GLU A 241 -5.45 13.00 -9.05
C GLU A 241 -4.13 12.26 -8.73
N LEU A 242 -3.12 12.96 -8.20
CA LEU A 242 -1.86 12.34 -7.77
C LEU A 242 -2.08 11.30 -6.67
N LEU A 243 -2.86 11.63 -5.63
CA LEU A 243 -3.15 10.70 -4.55
C LEU A 243 -3.84 9.43 -5.07
N THR A 244 -4.77 9.59 -6.01
CA THR A 244 -5.46 8.49 -6.69
C THR A 244 -4.48 7.61 -7.47
N GLN A 245 -3.65 8.21 -8.32
CA GLN A 245 -2.68 7.47 -9.14
C GLN A 245 -1.62 6.76 -8.29
N ILE A 246 -1.17 7.35 -7.19
CA ILE A 246 -0.26 6.69 -6.24
C ILE A 246 -0.91 5.43 -5.67
N ARG A 247 -2.17 5.52 -5.23
CA ARG A 247 -2.86 4.37 -4.62
C ARG A 247 -3.13 3.26 -5.65
N LEU A 248 -3.49 3.61 -6.89
CA LEU A 248 -3.63 2.66 -7.99
C LEU A 248 -2.30 1.98 -8.31
N ALA A 249 -1.21 2.75 -8.34
CA ALA A 249 0.15 2.23 -8.57
C ALA A 249 0.57 1.26 -7.46
N LEU A 250 0.28 1.55 -6.20
CA LEU A 250 0.53 0.65 -5.08
C LEU A 250 -0.32 -0.63 -5.17
N LEU A 251 -1.60 -0.50 -5.52
CA LEU A 251 -2.50 -1.65 -5.69
C LEU A 251 -2.01 -2.58 -6.80
N TYR A 252 -1.65 -2.06 -7.96
CA TYR A 252 -1.14 -2.88 -9.06
C TYR A 252 0.24 -3.47 -8.72
N SER A 253 1.21 -2.62 -8.35
CA SER A 253 2.59 -3.05 -8.12
C SER A 253 2.70 -4.14 -7.05
N VAL A 254 1.94 -4.03 -5.95
CA VAL A 254 1.99 -4.99 -4.84
C VAL A 254 1.18 -6.25 -5.15
N ASN A 255 0.00 -6.13 -5.77
CA ASN A 255 -0.92 -7.25 -5.91
C ASN A 255 -0.70 -8.08 -7.17
N GLU A 256 -0.29 -7.46 -8.28
CA GLU A 256 -0.27 -8.09 -9.60
C GLU A 256 1.14 -8.52 -10.00
N TRP A 257 1.59 -9.63 -9.43
CA TRP A 257 2.75 -10.40 -9.89
C TRP A 257 2.75 -11.79 -9.30
#